data_AF-A0A7C9CRQ6-F1
#
_entry.id   AF-A0A7C9CRQ6-F1
#
_cell.length_a   1.000
_cell.length_b   1.000
_cell.length_c   1.000
_cell.angle_alpha   90.00
_cell.angle_beta   90.00
_cell.angle_gamma   90.00
#
_symmetry.space_group_name_H-M   'P 1'
#
loop_
_entity.id
_entity.type
_entity.pdbx_description
1 polymer ?
#
loop_
_entity_poly.entity_id
_entity_poly.type
_entity_poly.pdbx_seq_one_letter_code
_entity_poly.pdbx_strand_id
1 'polypeptide(L)'
;MAWLHSHQLLIIAVVLKLAVVSESKIPKTETLNIALGAEGNAVPEPTPTKWPDQFHALVVMNDTTSSNLSVTNLWYDWLNGLNVNLIQYQFAKLVHNVEWNNGTQFYYTLGDGTDGDQEFCITHRYEVGIPRPDWMEGSIYLGQTYIDGFLCNAWNKIDFLWYYEDVLTKRPVQWLGGSCGDI
;
A
#
# COMPACT_ATOMS: atom_id res chain seq x y z
N MET A 1 57.40 6.06 -28.03
CA MET A 1 57.16 4.82 -27.27
C MET A 1 55.97 5.11 -26.36
N ALA A 2 54.70 4.98 -26.78
CA ALA A 2 53.97 3.73 -27.06
C ALA A 2 54.22 2.73 -25.92
N TRP A 3 53.28 2.43 -25.04
CA TRP A 3 52.09 1.61 -25.31
C TRP A 3 50.89 1.95 -24.41
N LEU A 4 49.70 2.03 -25.03
CA LEU A 4 48.37 1.83 -24.42
C LEU A 4 48.15 0.33 -24.15
N HIS A 5 47.49 -0.03 -23.05
CA HIS A 5 46.55 -1.18 -22.91
C HIS A 5 45.50 -0.72 -21.89
N SER A 6 44.22 -0.45 -22.20
CA SER A 6 43.16 -1.28 -22.80
C SER A 6 42.82 -2.51 -21.98
N HIS A 7 41.84 -2.39 -21.08
CA HIS A 7 40.97 -3.48 -20.63
C HIS A 7 39.50 -3.03 -20.70
N GLN A 8 38.95 -3.14 -21.91
CA GLN A 8 37.54 -3.45 -22.14
C GLN A 8 37.35 -4.97 -22.06
N LEU A 9 36.30 -5.41 -21.35
CA LEU A 9 35.57 -6.69 -21.44
C LEU A 9 34.35 -6.46 -20.51
N LEU A 10 33.17 -6.02 -20.95
CA LEU A 10 32.17 -6.66 -21.79
C LEU A 10 31.89 -8.13 -21.43
N ILE A 11 30.73 -8.36 -20.80
CA ILE A 11 29.63 -9.27 -21.21
C ILE A 11 28.86 -9.72 -19.94
N ILE A 12 27.72 -9.08 -19.66
CA ILE A 12 26.44 -9.81 -19.64
C ILE A 12 25.47 -8.96 -20.46
N ALA A 13 25.32 -9.37 -21.71
CA ALA A 13 24.19 -8.98 -22.53
C ALA A 13 22.93 -9.63 -21.94
N VAL A 14 21.97 -8.82 -21.51
CA VAL A 14 20.57 -9.25 -21.48
C VAL A 14 19.87 -8.50 -22.60
N VAL A 15 20.06 -9.00 -23.82
CA VAL A 15 19.12 -8.75 -24.91
C VAL A 15 18.15 -9.91 -24.90
N LEU A 16 16.94 -9.67 -24.38
CA LEU A 16 15.75 -10.34 -24.90
C LEU A 16 14.55 -9.42 -24.77
N LYS A 17 14.43 -8.48 -25.71
CA LYS A 17 13.14 -8.04 -26.22
C LYS A 17 12.79 -8.97 -27.39
N LEU A 18 11.86 -9.89 -27.15
CA LEU A 18 10.94 -10.53 -28.10
C LEU A 18 9.72 -10.91 -27.24
N ALA A 19 8.82 -9.95 -27.01
CA ALA A 19 7.59 -9.77 -27.77
C ALA A 19 6.62 -10.95 -27.65
N VAL A 20 5.69 -10.84 -26.69
CA VAL A 20 4.27 -11.02 -27.02
C VAL A 20 3.57 -9.75 -26.59
N VAL A 21 3.63 -8.74 -27.46
CA VAL A 21 2.52 -7.78 -27.55
C VAL A 21 1.38 -8.59 -28.14
N SER A 22 0.56 -9.16 -27.27
CA SER A 22 -0.81 -9.46 -27.66
C SER A 22 -1.50 -8.11 -27.70
N GLU A 23 -1.53 -7.48 -28.87
CA GLU A 23 -2.66 -6.62 -29.20
C GLU A 23 -3.90 -7.52 -29.13
N SER A 24 -4.51 -7.65 -27.95
CA SER A 24 -5.93 -7.93 -27.95
C SER A 24 -6.55 -6.66 -28.52
N LYS A 25 -6.80 -6.67 -29.83
CA LYS A 25 -7.88 -5.87 -30.38
C LYS A 25 -9.09 -6.21 -29.53
N ILE A 26 -9.39 -5.36 -28.54
CA ILE A 26 -10.66 -5.39 -27.83
C ILE A 26 -11.68 -5.33 -28.97
N PRO A 27 -12.49 -6.38 -29.20
CA PRO A 27 -13.57 -6.27 -30.16
C PRO A 27 -14.39 -5.07 -29.71
N LYS A 28 -14.61 -4.09 -30.59
CA LYS A 28 -15.61 -3.06 -30.33
C LYS A 28 -16.87 -3.79 -29.89
N THR A 29 -17.28 -3.56 -28.64
CA THR A 29 -18.46 -4.15 -28.03
C THR A 29 -19.61 -4.04 -29.04
N GLU A 30 -19.99 -5.17 -29.65
CA GLU A 30 -21.28 -5.27 -30.30
C GLU A 30 -22.30 -5.14 -29.17
N THR A 31 -23.02 -4.02 -29.17
CA THR A 31 -24.15 -3.79 -28.29
C THR A 31 -25.19 -4.86 -28.57
N LEU A 32 -25.18 -5.94 -27.78
CA LEU A 32 -26.33 -6.82 -27.68
C LEU A 32 -27.42 -6.06 -26.93
N ASN A 33 -28.27 -5.37 -27.68
CA ASN A 33 -29.51 -4.81 -27.17
C ASN A 33 -30.48 -5.95 -26.86
N ILE A 34 -30.26 -6.61 -25.72
CA ILE A 34 -31.29 -7.43 -25.10
C ILE A 34 -32.16 -6.46 -24.29
N ALA A 35 -33.27 -6.03 -24.89
CA ALA A 35 -34.36 -5.43 -24.15
C ALA A 35 -35.00 -6.52 -23.29
N LEU A 36 -34.46 -6.72 -22.07
CA LEU A 36 -35.20 -7.39 -21.01
C LEU A 36 -35.78 -6.31 -20.10
N GLY A 37 -37.08 -6.10 -20.25
CA GLY A 37 -37.87 -5.54 -19.16
C GLY A 37 -37.77 -6.48 -17.97
N ALA A 38 -37.07 -6.04 -16.94
CA ALA A 38 -37.12 -6.60 -15.60
C ALA A 38 -36.90 -5.43 -14.65
N GLU A 39 -37.84 -5.21 -13.74
CA GLU A 39 -37.58 -4.42 -12.53
C GLU A 39 -36.41 -5.11 -11.81
N GLY A 40 -35.21 -4.65 -12.10
CA GLY A 40 -33.99 -5.23 -11.59
C GLY A 40 -33.89 -4.93 -10.10
N ASN A 41 -33.96 -5.96 -9.27
CA ASN A 41 -33.35 -5.91 -7.95
C ASN A 41 -31.89 -5.49 -8.15
N ALA A 42 -31.60 -4.21 -7.93
CA ALA A 42 -30.24 -3.71 -7.94
C ALA A 42 -29.46 -4.53 -6.91
N VAL A 43 -28.39 -5.19 -7.35
CA VAL A 43 -27.48 -5.87 -6.44
C VAL A 43 -26.96 -4.80 -5.48
N PRO A 44 -27.11 -4.98 -4.15
CA PRO A 44 -26.64 -3.97 -3.20
C PRO A 44 -25.14 -3.77 -3.37
N GLU A 45 -24.71 -2.52 -3.31
CA GLU A 45 -23.29 -2.19 -3.38
C GLU A 45 -22.52 -2.88 -2.24
N PRO A 46 -21.27 -3.32 -2.49
CA PRO A 46 -20.46 -3.94 -1.46
C PRO A 46 -20.10 -2.91 -0.38
N THR A 47 -20.14 -3.34 0.88
CA THR A 47 -19.62 -2.58 2.00
C THR A 47 -18.15 -2.95 2.26
N PRO A 48 -17.30 -2.01 2.74
CA PRO A 48 -15.93 -2.31 3.14
C PRO A 48 -15.89 -3.38 4.24
N THR A 49 -14.97 -4.33 4.14
CA THR A 49 -14.78 -5.33 5.18
C THR A 49 -14.08 -4.70 6.37
N LYS A 50 -14.59 -4.98 7.58
CA LYS A 50 -13.89 -4.59 8.81
C LYS A 50 -12.54 -5.28 8.86
N TRP A 51 -11.51 -4.57 9.29
CA TRP A 51 -10.22 -5.19 9.56
C TRP A 51 -10.37 -6.25 10.67
N PRO A 52 -9.63 -7.38 10.60
CA PRO A 52 -9.55 -8.31 11.71
C PRO A 52 -9.04 -7.61 12.97
N ASP A 53 -9.50 -8.03 14.15
CA ASP A 53 -9.06 -7.45 15.42
C ASP A 53 -7.55 -7.58 15.63
N GLN A 54 -6.92 -8.61 15.03
CA GLN A 54 -5.48 -8.82 15.05
C GLN A 54 -4.99 -9.32 13.70
N PHE A 55 -3.91 -8.74 13.18
CA PHE A 55 -3.22 -9.26 12.00
C PHE A 55 -1.77 -8.79 11.92
N HIS A 56 -1.00 -9.49 11.07
CA HIS A 56 0.33 -9.05 10.63
C HIS A 56 0.30 -8.79 9.12
N ALA A 57 0.99 -7.74 8.69
CA ALA A 57 1.15 -7.39 7.29
C ALA A 57 2.56 -6.89 6.99
N LEU A 58 3.01 -7.12 5.75
CA LEU A 58 4.16 -6.44 5.18
C LEU A 58 3.65 -5.31 4.29
N VAL A 59 4.02 -4.07 4.63
CA VAL A 59 3.56 -2.86 3.94
C VAL A 59 4.74 -2.22 3.24
N VAL A 60 4.61 -1.96 1.94
CA VAL A 60 5.55 -1.10 1.21
C VAL A 60 4.96 0.30 1.19
N MET A 61 5.69 1.26 1.74
CA MET A 61 5.26 2.65 1.83
C MET A 61 6.15 3.54 0.96
N ASN A 62 5.51 4.33 0.09
CA ASN A 62 6.16 5.34 -0.73
C ASN A 62 5.63 6.72 -0.30
N ASP A 63 6.43 7.46 0.45
CA ASP A 63 6.14 8.84 0.80
C ASP A 63 6.75 9.76 -0.26
N THR A 64 5.91 10.27 -1.14
CA THR A 64 6.31 11.17 -2.22
C THR A 64 6.74 12.55 -1.72
N THR A 65 6.25 12.99 -0.55
CA THR A 65 6.60 14.30 0.03
C THR A 65 8.03 14.30 0.53
N SER A 66 8.45 13.23 1.21
CA SER A 66 9.82 13.06 1.69
C SER A 66 10.73 12.28 0.74
N SER A 67 10.19 11.79 -0.39
CA SER A 67 10.88 10.90 -1.34
C SER A 67 11.47 9.65 -0.68
N ASN A 68 10.77 9.11 0.32
CA ASN A 68 11.21 7.95 1.08
C ASN A 68 10.43 6.68 0.69
N LEU A 69 11.17 5.61 0.45
CA LEU A 69 10.61 4.26 0.33
C LEU A 69 10.99 3.45 1.57
N SER A 70 10.01 2.75 2.13
CA SER A 70 10.22 1.84 3.25
C SER A 70 9.43 0.54 3.12
N VAL A 71 9.93 -0.48 3.80
CA VAL A 71 9.22 -1.73 4.04
C VAL A 71 8.95 -1.84 5.52
N THR A 72 7.69 -2.03 5.87
CA THR A 72 7.21 -2.05 7.25
C THR A 72 6.59 -3.39 7.58
N ASN A 73 7.06 -4.04 8.63
CA ASN A 73 6.28 -5.09 9.27
C ASN A 73 5.31 -4.44 10.25
N LEU A 74 4.02 -4.64 10.02
CA LEU A 74 2.92 -4.09 10.81
C LEU A 74 2.27 -5.21 11.61
N TRP A 75 2.20 -5.07 12.93
CA TRP A 75 1.38 -5.90 13.82
C TRP A 75 0.27 -5.04 14.38
N TYR A 76 -0.94 -5.25 13.88
CA TYR A 76 -2.14 -4.59 14.35
C TYR A 76 -2.81 -5.46 15.42
N ASP A 77 -3.08 -4.88 16.58
CA ASP A 77 -3.73 -5.53 17.71
C ASP A 77 -4.75 -4.59 18.37
N TRP A 78 -5.96 -4.59 17.81
CA TRP A 78 -7.05 -3.75 18.28
C TRP A 78 -7.48 -4.07 19.72
N LEU A 79 -7.50 -5.36 20.08
CA LEU A 79 -7.95 -5.81 21.41
C LEU A 79 -7.08 -5.26 22.53
N ASN A 80 -5.78 -5.13 22.27
CA ASN A 80 -4.83 -4.53 23.20
C ASN A 80 -4.53 -3.05 22.90
N GLY A 81 -5.19 -2.47 21.89
CA GLY A 81 -5.06 -1.07 21.53
C GLY A 81 -3.67 -0.68 21.03
N LEU A 82 -3.00 -1.60 20.32
CA LEU A 82 -1.60 -1.50 19.94
C LEU A 82 -1.41 -1.70 18.43
N ASN A 83 -0.54 -0.91 17.83
CA ASN A 83 -0.04 -1.13 16.48
C ASN A 83 1.49 -0.98 16.48
N VAL A 84 2.21 -2.04 16.13
CA VAL A 84 3.68 -2.04 16.10
C VAL A 84 4.15 -2.07 14.66
N ASN A 85 4.97 -1.09 14.30
CA ASN A 85 5.58 -0.96 12.99
C ASN A 85 7.11 -1.10 13.14
N LEU A 86 7.69 -2.06 12.42
CA LEU A 86 9.14 -2.13 12.23
C LEU A 86 9.45 -1.64 10.81
N ILE A 87 9.92 -0.41 10.72
CA ILE A 87 10.07 0.37 9.50
C ILE A 87 11.52 0.32 9.05
N GLN A 88 11.77 -0.29 7.89
CA GLN A 88 13.07 -0.32 7.24
C GLN A 88 13.06 0.66 6.06
N TYR A 89 13.71 1.81 6.21
CA TYR A 89 13.97 2.73 5.10
C TYR A 89 15.14 2.22 4.25
N GLN A 90 15.22 2.66 3.00
CA GLN A 90 16.39 2.40 2.15
C GLN A 90 17.66 2.98 2.79
N PHE A 91 18.66 2.12 3.01
CA PHE A 91 19.98 2.49 3.55
C PHE A 91 19.99 3.17 4.94
N ALA A 92 18.89 3.07 5.70
CA ALA A 92 18.82 3.60 7.06
C ALA A 92 18.69 2.48 8.11
N LYS A 93 18.76 2.86 9.39
CA LYS A 93 18.50 1.95 10.50
C LYS A 93 17.04 1.52 10.58
N LEU A 94 16.81 0.37 11.20
CA LEU A 94 15.48 -0.10 11.56
C LEU A 94 14.85 0.82 12.61
N VAL A 95 13.71 1.42 12.27
CA VAL A 95 12.92 2.26 13.17
C VAL A 95 11.76 1.46 13.72
N HIS A 96 11.56 1.52 15.03
CA HIS A 96 10.41 0.98 15.72
C HIS A 96 9.41 2.12 15.92
N ASN A 97 8.19 1.94 15.47
CA ASN A 97 7.07 2.84 15.74
C ASN A 97 5.97 2.05 16.46
N VAL A 98 5.75 2.38 17.73
CA VAL A 98 4.73 1.77 18.58
C VAL A 98 3.60 2.77 18.79
N GLU A 99 2.42 2.46 18.26
CA GLU A 99 1.25 3.33 18.30
C GLU A 99 0.17 2.75 19.22
N TRP A 100 -0.44 3.62 20.02
CA TRP A 100 -1.51 3.28 20.94
C TRP A 100 -2.85 3.87 20.49
N ASN A 101 -3.93 3.18 20.81
CA ASN A 101 -5.30 3.63 20.54
C ASN A 101 -5.67 4.96 21.23
N ASN A 102 -4.93 5.38 22.26
CA ASN A 102 -5.12 6.66 22.93
C ASN A 102 -4.41 7.83 22.22
N GLY A 103 -3.77 7.57 21.08
CA GLY A 103 -3.06 8.58 20.29
C GLY A 103 -1.56 8.68 20.56
N THR A 104 -1.04 8.01 21.59
CA THR A 104 0.40 8.06 21.90
C THR A 104 1.18 7.20 20.92
N GLN A 105 2.28 7.72 20.39
CA GLN A 105 3.19 6.98 19.53
C GLN A 105 4.64 7.14 20.00
N PHE A 106 5.44 6.09 19.88
CA PHE A 106 6.86 6.10 20.20
C PHE A 106 7.67 5.68 18.98
N TYR A 107 8.58 6.54 18.53
CA TYR A 107 9.54 6.21 17.48
C TYR A 107 10.92 6.07 18.10
N TYR A 108 11.60 4.95 17.85
CA TYR A 108 12.94 4.72 18.38
C TYR A 108 13.75 3.74 17.53
N THR A 109 15.06 3.80 17.67
CA THR A 109 15.98 2.77 17.17
C THR A 109 16.46 1.92 18.33
N LEU A 110 16.52 0.60 18.14
CA LEU A 110 17.31 -0.26 19.03
C LEU A 110 18.74 -0.24 18.49
N GLY A 111 19.65 0.46 19.14
CA GLY A 111 21.07 0.31 18.81
C GLY A 111 21.64 -0.96 19.42
N ASP A 112 22.76 -1.41 18.88
CA ASP A 112 23.57 -2.48 19.47
C ASP A 112 24.79 -1.95 20.25
N GLY A 113 24.89 -0.62 20.35
CA GLY A 113 26.01 0.09 20.99
C GLY A 113 27.34 0.03 20.21
N THR A 114 27.36 -0.55 19.00
CA THR A 114 28.58 -0.72 18.20
C THR A 114 28.60 0.12 16.93
N ASP A 115 27.43 0.48 16.42
CA ASP A 115 27.29 1.38 15.27
C ASP A 115 27.30 2.83 15.76
N GLY A 116 28.38 3.57 15.49
CA GLY A 116 28.58 4.99 15.86
C GLY A 116 27.57 6.01 15.29
N ASP A 117 26.43 5.52 14.81
CA ASP A 117 25.27 6.24 14.36
C ASP A 117 24.35 6.60 15.53
N GLN A 118 23.77 7.80 15.51
CA GLN A 118 22.93 8.32 16.59
C GLN A 118 21.67 7.48 16.82
N GLU A 119 21.55 6.89 18.00
CA GLU A 119 20.29 6.33 18.51
C GLU A 119 19.32 7.47 18.84
N PHE A 120 18.02 7.24 18.65
CA PHE A 120 16.99 8.18 19.07
C PHE A 120 15.77 7.50 19.69
N CYS A 121 15.05 8.28 20.49
CA CYS A 121 13.73 7.93 21.02
C CYS A 121 12.90 9.22 21.11
N ILE A 122 11.76 9.26 20.43
CA ILE A 122 10.85 10.40 20.40
C ILE A 122 9.40 9.93 20.63
N THR A 123 8.62 10.79 21.27
CA THR A 123 7.20 10.54 21.57
C THR A 123 6.34 11.54 20.81
N HIS A 124 5.32 11.04 20.12
CA HIS A 124 4.30 11.83 19.46
C HIS A 124 2.92 11.59 20.08
N ARG A 125 2.01 12.56 19.94
CA ARG A 125 0.61 12.44 20.33
C ARG A 125 -0.28 12.89 19.18
N TYR A 126 -1.14 11.99 18.72
CA TYR A 126 -2.19 12.25 17.74
C TYR A 126 -3.56 12.18 18.43
N GLU A 127 -4.57 12.82 17.86
CA GLU A 127 -5.90 12.91 18.49
C GLU A 127 -6.72 11.60 18.38
N VAL A 128 -6.47 10.79 17.35
CA VAL A 128 -7.36 9.68 16.96
C VAL A 128 -6.84 8.30 17.41
N GLY A 129 -5.52 8.12 17.48
CA GLY A 129 -4.90 6.80 17.73
C GLY A 129 -4.89 5.90 16.50
N ILE A 130 -4.75 4.59 16.73
CA ILE A 130 -4.73 3.59 15.67
C ILE A 130 -6.11 3.48 14.99
N PRO A 131 -6.19 3.16 13.69
CA PRO A 131 -7.46 2.98 13.01
C PRO A 131 -8.32 1.92 13.71
N ARG A 132 -9.62 2.17 13.86
CA ARG A 132 -10.57 1.16 14.35
C ARG A 132 -10.80 0.08 13.28
N PRO A 133 -11.27 -1.13 13.62
CA PRO A 133 -11.60 -2.16 12.63
C PRO A 133 -12.56 -1.69 11.53
N ASP A 134 -13.49 -0.80 11.86
CA ASP A 134 -14.49 -0.21 10.97
C ASP A 134 -14.09 1.16 10.41
N TRP A 135 -12.80 1.50 10.39
CA TRP A 135 -12.31 2.81 9.95
C TRP A 135 -12.74 3.21 8.53
N MET A 136 -13.20 2.29 7.68
CA MET A 136 -13.77 2.57 6.35
C MET A 136 -15.30 2.71 6.31
N GLU A 137 -16.02 2.54 7.43
CA GLU A 137 -17.48 2.71 7.47
C GLU A 137 -17.89 4.12 7.00
N GLY A 138 -18.95 4.20 6.18
CA GLY A 138 -19.42 5.45 5.59
C GLY A 138 -18.61 5.97 4.41
N SER A 139 -17.68 5.18 3.87
CA SER A 139 -16.97 5.51 2.63
C SER A 139 -17.85 5.40 1.39
N ILE A 140 -17.54 6.16 0.35
CA ILE A 140 -18.22 6.14 -0.95
C ILE A 140 -17.60 5.04 -1.82
N TYR A 141 -18.43 4.12 -2.32
CA TYR A 141 -17.98 3.09 -3.26
C TYR A 141 -17.75 3.68 -4.66
N LEU A 142 -16.63 3.34 -5.29
CA LEU A 142 -16.19 3.89 -6.58
C LEU A 142 -16.27 2.87 -7.72
N GLY A 143 -16.64 1.61 -7.44
CA GLY A 143 -16.61 0.52 -8.39
C GLY A 143 -15.40 -0.41 -8.23
N GLN A 144 -15.18 -1.25 -9.23
CA GLN A 144 -14.08 -2.21 -9.25
C GLN A 144 -12.97 -1.78 -10.20
N THR A 145 -11.72 -2.02 -9.81
CA THR A 145 -10.53 -1.74 -10.64
C THR A 145 -9.41 -2.73 -10.33
N TYR A 146 -8.46 -2.88 -11.24
CA TYR A 146 -7.28 -3.71 -11.00
C TYR A 146 -6.17 -2.90 -10.34
N ILE A 147 -5.63 -3.41 -9.23
CA ILE A 147 -4.47 -2.86 -8.51
C ILE A 147 -3.46 -3.99 -8.31
N ASP A 148 -2.26 -3.84 -8.85
CA ASP A 148 -1.16 -4.82 -8.75
C ASP A 148 -1.58 -6.28 -9.07
N GLY A 149 -2.44 -6.45 -10.07
CA GLY A 149 -2.96 -7.76 -10.50
C GLY A 149 -4.16 -8.29 -9.71
N PHE A 150 -4.63 -7.61 -8.67
CA PHE A 150 -5.84 -7.94 -7.92
C PHE A 150 -7.04 -7.15 -8.45
N LEU A 151 -8.18 -7.81 -8.63
CA LEU A 151 -9.45 -7.12 -8.87
C LEU A 151 -9.95 -6.60 -7.52
N CYS A 152 -9.99 -5.28 -7.34
CA CYS A 152 -10.31 -4.64 -6.08
C CYS A 152 -11.63 -3.89 -6.16
N ASN A 153 -12.41 -3.93 -5.07
CA ASN A 153 -13.39 -2.91 -4.77
C ASN A 153 -12.64 -1.63 -4.33
N ALA A 154 -13.06 -0.46 -4.81
CA ALA A 154 -12.45 0.82 -4.47
C ALA A 154 -13.41 1.70 -3.67
N TRP A 155 -12.91 2.35 -2.63
CA TRP A 155 -13.67 3.32 -1.84
C TRP A 155 -12.88 4.61 -1.64
N ASN A 156 -13.62 5.72 -1.55
CA ASN A 156 -13.08 6.99 -1.06
C ASN A 156 -13.69 7.31 0.32
N LYS A 157 -12.84 7.78 1.23
CA LYS A 157 -13.27 8.34 2.50
C LYS A 157 -12.72 9.75 2.62
N ILE A 158 -13.58 10.68 3.04
CA ILE A 158 -13.22 12.06 3.43
C ILE A 158 -12.32 12.80 2.41
N ASP A 159 -12.50 12.53 1.11
CA ASP A 159 -11.86 13.20 -0.04
C ASP A 159 -10.31 13.16 -0.12
N PHE A 160 -9.64 12.52 0.84
CA PHE A 160 -8.17 12.37 0.83
C PHE A 160 -7.66 10.94 0.95
N LEU A 161 -8.56 9.98 1.17
CA LEU A 161 -8.20 8.58 1.42
C LEU A 161 -8.89 7.66 0.43
N TRP A 162 -8.09 6.92 -0.34
CA TRP A 162 -8.57 5.85 -1.21
C TRP A 162 -8.14 4.50 -0.65
N TYR A 163 -9.03 3.53 -0.70
CA TYR A 163 -8.82 2.18 -0.19
C TYR A 163 -9.23 1.16 -1.23
N TYR A 164 -8.37 0.17 -1.44
CA TYR A 164 -8.55 -0.91 -2.41
C TYR A 164 -8.49 -2.24 -1.69
N GLU A 165 -9.58 -3.00 -1.76
CA GLU A 165 -9.73 -4.32 -1.14
C GLU A 165 -9.96 -5.36 -2.23
N ASP A 166 -9.21 -6.45 -2.20
CA ASP A 166 -9.41 -7.55 -3.13
C ASP A 166 -10.84 -8.10 -3.04
N VAL A 167 -11.52 -8.17 -4.18
CA VAL A 167 -12.91 -8.65 -4.28
C VAL A 167 -13.04 -10.07 -3.73
N LEU A 168 -12.04 -10.92 -3.98
CA LEU A 168 -12.08 -12.34 -3.63
C LEU A 168 -11.76 -12.57 -2.15
N THR A 169 -10.62 -12.09 -1.67
CA THR A 169 -10.13 -12.40 -0.31
C THR A 169 -10.55 -11.38 0.74
N LYS A 170 -11.10 -10.24 0.33
CA LYS A 170 -11.48 -9.14 1.23
C LYS A 170 -10.29 -8.54 1.99
N ARG A 171 -9.07 -8.75 1.49
CA ARG A 171 -7.84 -8.22 2.11
C ARG A 171 -7.51 -6.84 1.55
N PRO A 172 -6.94 -5.95 2.37
CA PRO A 172 -6.34 -4.71 1.88
C PRO A 172 -5.27 -5.00 0.83
N VAL A 173 -5.32 -4.31 -0.30
CA VAL A 173 -4.27 -4.36 -1.35
C VAL A 173 -3.47 -3.06 -1.36
N GLN A 174 -4.16 -1.91 -1.30
CA GLN A 174 -3.53 -0.61 -1.31
C GLN A 174 -4.41 0.42 -0.60
N TRP A 175 -3.78 1.43 0.00
CA TRP A 175 -4.44 2.67 0.35
C TRP A 175 -3.56 3.85 -0.04
N LEU A 176 -4.19 4.95 -0.42
CA LEU A 176 -3.52 6.19 -0.82
C LEU A 176 -4.04 7.33 0.06
N GLY A 177 -3.13 8.13 0.61
CA GLY A 177 -3.44 9.34 1.35
C GLY A 177 -2.85 10.55 0.63
N GLY A 178 -3.67 11.58 0.39
CA GLY A 178 -3.23 12.82 -0.26
C GLY A 178 -4.40 13.58 -0.88
N SER A 179 -4.16 14.78 -1.39
CA SER A 179 -5.13 15.50 -2.20
C SER A 179 -5.20 14.93 -3.62
N CYS A 180 -6.39 14.97 -4.24
CA CYS A 180 -6.55 14.72 -5.67
C CYS A 180 -5.63 15.69 -6.47
N GLY A 181 -4.60 15.17 -7.14
CA GLY A 181 -3.68 15.97 -7.97
C GLY A 181 -2.22 15.49 -8.02
N ASP A 182 -1.80 14.62 -7.11
CA ASP A 182 -0.39 14.18 -6.98
C ASP A 182 -0.11 12.75 -7.50
N ILE A 183 -0.99 12.22 -8.37
CA ILE A 183 -0.82 10.92 -9.05
C ILE A 183 -0.41 11.14 -10.51
#